data_AF-A0A344U959-F1
#
_entry.id   AF-A0A344U959-F1
#
_cell.length_a   1.000
_cell.length_b   1.000
_cell.length_c   1.000
_cell.angle_alpha   90.00
_cell.angle_beta   90.00
_cell.angle_gamma   90.00
#
_symmetry.space_group_name_H-M   'P 1'
#
loop_
_entity.id
_entity.type
_entity.pdbx_description
1 polymer ?
#
loop_
_entity_poly.entity_id
_entity_poly.type
_entity_poly.pdbx_seq_one_letter_code
_entity_poly.pdbx_strand_id
1 'polypeptide(L)'
;MTAAHELDKTTQPLRGARKKPSGGTQGSSGGRQGMFVRLSSDEKQRAEYWADKRGFSSVSEYVAEAVVEKIRRENLDYDLPTLEIARLNELVDQVAALARNSANLERVVTTGFDSLIGLTRGDNYLLDEEDGELV
;
A
#
# COMPACT_ATOMS: atom_id res chain seq x y z
N MET A 1 -22.60 -28.85 -58.99
CA MET A 1 -24.06 -29.13 -59.02
C MET A 1 -24.16 -30.65 -59.01
N THR A 2 -24.67 -31.37 -58.00
CA THR A 2 -25.78 -31.11 -57.07
C THR A 2 -25.62 -32.07 -55.88
N ALA A 3 -26.16 -31.69 -54.72
CA ALA A 3 -26.06 -32.35 -53.42
C ALA A 3 -27.12 -33.43 -53.17
N ALA A 4 -26.86 -34.35 -52.23
CA ALA A 4 -27.76 -34.95 -51.23
C ALA A 4 -26.96 -36.05 -50.46
N HIS A 5 -26.56 -35.96 -49.19
CA HIS A 5 -27.26 -35.85 -47.89
C HIS A 5 -27.83 -37.18 -47.35
N GLU A 6 -27.63 -37.36 -46.02
CA GLU A 6 -28.11 -38.38 -45.05
C GLU A 6 -27.05 -39.43 -44.60
N LEU A 7 -26.42 -39.26 -43.41
CA LEU A 7 -26.88 -39.46 -42.01
C LEU A 7 -26.94 -40.95 -41.61
N ASP A 8 -25.99 -41.40 -40.78
CA ASP A 8 -26.32 -42.30 -39.67
C ASP A 8 -25.33 -42.20 -38.50
N LYS A 9 -25.87 -42.57 -37.34
CA LYS A 9 -25.61 -42.15 -35.98
C LYS A 9 -24.45 -42.84 -35.27
N THR A 10 -23.88 -42.09 -34.33
CA THR A 10 -23.63 -42.45 -32.93
C THR A 10 -23.16 -43.89 -32.63
N THR A 11 -21.88 -44.04 -32.27
CA THR A 11 -21.44 -45.15 -31.43
C THR A 11 -20.39 -44.65 -30.43
N GLN A 12 -20.85 -44.30 -29.23
CA GLN A 12 -20.04 -44.30 -28.02
C GLN A 12 -19.86 -45.76 -27.55
N PRO A 13 -18.71 -46.14 -26.98
CA PRO A 13 -18.67 -47.22 -26.02
C PRO A 13 -18.54 -46.70 -24.58
N LEU A 14 -19.28 -47.38 -23.73
CA LEU A 14 -19.59 -47.11 -22.35
C LEU A 14 -18.42 -47.38 -21.39
N ARG A 15 -18.22 -46.44 -20.46
CA ARG A 15 -18.13 -46.63 -18.99
C ARG A 15 -17.45 -47.91 -18.49
N GLY A 16 -16.13 -47.88 -18.38
CA GLY A 16 -15.36 -48.78 -17.51
C GLY A 16 -15.26 -48.23 -16.09
N ALA A 17 -16.10 -48.72 -15.17
CA ALA A 17 -15.97 -48.47 -13.74
C ALA A 17 -14.75 -49.24 -13.19
N ARG A 18 -13.76 -48.53 -12.64
CA ARG A 18 -12.74 -49.13 -11.78
C ARG A 18 -12.70 -48.44 -10.41
N LYS A 19 -12.94 -49.28 -9.40
CA LYS A 19 -12.90 -49.05 -7.94
C LYS A 19 -11.77 -48.12 -7.50
N LYS A 20 -12.10 -47.16 -6.63
CA LYS A 20 -11.16 -46.49 -5.73
C LYS A 20 -10.69 -47.48 -4.64
N PRO A 21 -9.38 -47.63 -4.38
CA PRO A 21 -8.91 -47.99 -3.06
C PRO A 21 -8.73 -46.72 -2.22
N SER A 22 -9.35 -46.76 -1.05
CA SER A 22 -9.28 -45.81 0.05
C SER A 22 -7.93 -45.85 0.76
N GLY A 23 -7.51 -44.71 1.31
CA GLY A 23 -6.63 -44.67 2.48
C GLY A 23 -5.14 -44.54 2.18
N GLY A 24 -4.72 -43.35 1.76
CA GLY A 24 -3.34 -42.90 1.86
C GLY A 24 -3.33 -41.56 2.59
N THR A 25 -2.81 -41.57 3.81
CA THR A 25 -2.55 -40.41 4.68
C THR A 25 -2.02 -39.23 3.87
N GLN A 26 -2.83 -38.17 3.73
CA GLN A 26 -2.38 -36.89 3.18
C GLN A 26 -1.41 -36.27 4.18
N GLY A 27 -0.13 -36.59 4.03
CA GLY A 27 0.93 -35.67 4.44
C GLY A 27 0.67 -34.35 3.74
N SER A 28 0.55 -33.28 4.50
CA SER A 28 0.50 -31.90 3.99
C SER A 28 1.79 -31.65 3.20
N SER A 29 1.77 -31.92 1.90
CA SER A 29 2.78 -31.43 1.00
C SER A 29 2.47 -29.95 0.79
N GLY A 30 3.27 -29.09 1.41
CA GLY A 30 3.38 -27.67 1.05
C GLY A 30 3.97 -27.51 -0.37
N GLY A 31 3.45 -28.25 -1.34
CA GLY A 31 3.84 -28.22 -2.73
C GLY A 31 3.15 -27.05 -3.43
N ARG A 32 3.93 -26.27 -4.18
CA ARG A 32 3.39 -25.21 -5.04
C ARG A 32 2.39 -25.83 -6.01
N GLN A 33 1.13 -25.39 -5.97
CA GLN A 33 0.09 -25.85 -6.88
C GLN A 33 0.22 -25.10 -8.21
N GLY A 34 0.22 -25.84 -9.32
CA GLY A 34 0.26 -25.25 -10.65
C GLY A 34 -1.06 -24.54 -10.97
N MET A 35 -0.98 -23.30 -11.47
CA MET A 35 -2.12 -22.51 -11.92
C MET A 35 -1.91 -22.09 -13.38
N PHE A 36 -2.89 -22.36 -14.24
CA PHE A 36 -2.90 -21.86 -15.61
C PHE A 36 -3.49 -20.44 -15.63
N VAL A 37 -2.65 -19.44 -15.87
CA VAL A 37 -3.05 -18.05 -16.02
C VAL A 37 -3.14 -17.69 -17.49
N ARG A 38 -4.25 -17.07 -17.91
CA ARG A 38 -4.41 -16.52 -19.26
C ARG A 38 -4.03 -15.04 -19.23
N LEU A 39 -3.01 -14.69 -19.98
CA LEU A 39 -2.54 -13.32 -20.17
C LEU A 39 -2.77 -12.91 -21.62
N SER A 40 -3.03 -11.63 -21.87
CA SER A 40 -2.96 -11.10 -23.23
C SER A 40 -1.53 -11.19 -23.76
N SER A 41 -1.34 -11.16 -25.09
CA SER A 41 0.00 -11.26 -25.69
C SER A 41 0.94 -10.16 -25.23
N ASP A 42 0.42 -8.94 -25.06
CA ASP A 42 1.15 -7.77 -24.58
C ASP A 42 1.56 -7.91 -23.11
N GLU A 43 0.64 -8.35 -22.24
CA GLU A 43 0.94 -8.61 -20.83
C GLU A 43 1.95 -9.74 -20.63
N LYS A 44 1.87 -10.79 -21.47
CA LYS A 44 2.84 -11.88 -21.45
C LYS A 44 4.25 -11.38 -21.79
N GLN A 45 4.38 -10.55 -22.81
CA GLN A 45 5.66 -9.97 -23.21
C GLN A 45 6.22 -9.03 -22.14
N ARG A 46 5.35 -8.22 -21.51
CA ARG A 46 5.75 -7.40 -20.35
C ARG A 46 6.18 -8.25 -19.16
N ALA A 47 5.48 -9.34 -18.88
CA ALA A 47 5.82 -10.24 -17.78
C ALA A 47 7.16 -10.94 -18.04
N GLU A 48 7.45 -11.37 -19.26
CA GLU A 48 8.75 -11.89 -19.68
C GLU A 48 9.87 -10.84 -19.48
N TYR A 49 9.65 -9.61 -19.93
CA TYR A 49 10.60 -8.52 -19.76
C TYR A 49 10.93 -8.22 -18.29
N TRP A 50 9.90 -8.14 -17.43
CA TRP A 50 10.11 -7.86 -16.01
C TRP A 50 10.64 -9.07 -15.23
N ALA A 51 10.31 -10.29 -15.64
CA ALA A 51 10.89 -11.51 -15.09
C ALA A 51 12.41 -11.53 -15.32
N ASP A 52 12.86 -11.25 -16.55
CA ASP A 52 14.29 -11.18 -16.90
C ASP A 52 15.00 -10.05 -16.15
N LYS A 53 14.41 -8.84 -16.16
CA LYS A 53 14.97 -7.67 -15.47
C LYS A 53 15.14 -7.87 -13.96
N ARG A 54 14.27 -8.65 -13.33
CA ARG A 54 14.31 -8.96 -11.88
C ARG A 54 15.04 -10.27 -11.57
N GLY A 55 15.55 -10.99 -12.58
CA GLY A 55 16.34 -12.21 -12.41
C GLY A 55 15.55 -13.46 -12.04
N PHE A 56 14.25 -13.51 -12.35
CA PHE A 56 13.44 -14.71 -12.11
C PHE A 56 13.74 -15.79 -13.16
N SER A 57 13.74 -17.05 -12.71
CA SER A 57 14.04 -18.19 -13.58
C SER A 57 12.93 -18.49 -14.60
N SER A 58 11.69 -18.05 -14.32
CA SER A 58 10.53 -18.28 -15.17
C SER A 58 9.46 -17.21 -14.97
N VAL A 59 8.64 -17.01 -16.01
CA VAL A 59 7.46 -16.12 -15.94
C VAL A 59 6.45 -16.59 -14.89
N SER A 60 6.31 -17.90 -14.69
CA SER A 60 5.42 -18.45 -13.66
C SER A 60 5.87 -18.11 -12.24
N GLU A 61 7.18 -18.05 -12.00
CA GLU A 61 7.73 -17.63 -10.71
C GLU A 61 7.49 -16.14 -10.47
N TYR A 62 7.72 -15.31 -11.50
CA TYR A 62 7.39 -13.89 -11.45
C TYR A 62 5.90 -13.63 -11.19
N VAL A 63 5.01 -14.38 -11.85
CA VAL A 63 3.55 -14.26 -11.65
C VAL A 63 3.16 -14.72 -10.24
N ALA A 64 3.77 -15.78 -9.70
CA ALA A 64 3.51 -16.22 -8.34
C ALA A 64 3.91 -15.17 -7.31
N GLU A 65 5.09 -14.54 -7.46
CA GLU A 65 5.54 -13.46 -6.57
C GLU A 65 4.65 -12.21 -6.70
N ALA A 66 4.26 -11.84 -7.92
CA ALA A 66 3.36 -10.71 -8.16
C ALA A 66 1.99 -10.91 -7.51
N VAL A 67 1.46 -12.13 -7.48
CA VAL A 67 0.20 -12.45 -6.78
C VAL A 67 0.37 -12.27 -5.27
N VAL A 68 1.48 -12.72 -4.68
CA VAL A 68 1.75 -12.51 -3.25
C VAL A 68 1.89 -11.03 -2.93
N GLU A 69 2.63 -10.28 -3.75
CA GLU A 69 2.76 -8.82 -3.61
C GLU A 69 1.41 -8.12 -3.69
N LYS A 70 0.55 -8.55 -4.63
CA LYS A 70 -0.80 -8.00 -4.78
C LYS A 70 -1.68 -8.29 -3.57
N ILE A 71 -1.62 -9.52 -3.02
CA ILE A 71 -2.34 -9.90 -1.81
C ILE A 71 -1.86 -9.07 -0.60
N ARG A 72 -0.54 -8.85 -0.45
CA ARG A 72 0.00 -7.99 0.62
C ARG A 72 -0.52 -6.55 0.51
N ARG A 73 -0.49 -5.98 -0.71
CA ARG A 73 -1.03 -4.64 -0.98
C ARG A 73 -2.53 -4.54 -0.69
N GLU A 74 -3.32 -5.59 -0.98
CA GLU A 74 -4.75 -5.62 -0.66
C GLU A 74 -5.04 -5.79 0.83
N ASN A 75 -4.18 -6.50 1.55
CA ASN A 75 -4.24 -6.61 3.01
C ASN A 75 -3.80 -5.32 3.73
N LEU A 76 -3.54 -4.23 2.99
CA LEU A 76 -3.00 -2.97 3.51
C LEU A 76 -1.66 -3.14 4.24
N ASP A 77 -0.98 -4.26 4.04
CA ASP A 77 0.37 -4.54 4.53
C ASP A 77 1.35 -3.89 3.58
N TYR A 78 1.33 -2.55 3.60
CA TYR A 78 2.26 -1.73 2.85
C TYR A 78 3.61 -1.81 3.54
N ASP A 79 4.55 -2.49 2.89
CA ASP A 79 5.96 -2.37 3.21
C ASP A 79 6.40 -0.97 2.77
N LEU A 80 6.06 0.04 3.58
CA LEU A 80 6.44 1.43 3.35
C LEU A 80 7.97 1.46 3.32
N PRO A 81 8.60 1.83 2.19
CA PRO A 81 10.02 2.07 2.12
C PRO A 81 10.43 3.01 3.24
N THR A 82 11.59 2.77 3.85
CA THR A 82 12.14 3.60 4.93
C THR A 82 12.13 5.10 4.61
N LEU A 83 12.22 5.45 3.32
CA LEU A 83 12.20 6.82 2.81
C LEU A 83 10.82 7.49 2.89
N GLU A 84 9.73 6.74 2.71
CA GLU A 84 8.37 7.26 2.82
C GLU A 84 8.03 7.55 4.29
N ILE A 85 8.46 6.68 5.21
CA ILE A 85 8.36 6.89 6.65
C ILE A 85 9.18 8.12 7.07
N ALA A 86 10.43 8.24 6.58
CA ALA A 86 11.28 9.39 6.88
C ALA A 86 10.65 10.71 6.41
N ARG A 87 10.07 10.74 5.20
CA ARG A 87 9.37 11.91 4.67
C ARG A 87 8.12 12.24 5.48
N LEU A 88 7.39 11.24 5.95
CA LEU A 88 6.19 11.45 6.76
C LEU A 88 6.56 12.04 8.14
N ASN A 89 7.63 11.55 8.75
CA ASN A 89 8.18 12.12 9.98
C ASN A 89 8.64 13.57 9.78
N GLU A 90 9.31 13.87 8.67
CA GLU A 90 9.70 15.23 8.33
C GLU A 90 8.49 16.17 8.20
N LEU A 91 7.40 15.71 7.56
CA LEU A 91 6.15 16.49 7.48
C LEU A 91 5.53 16.75 8.85
N VAL A 92 5.53 15.74 9.74
CA VAL A 92 5.03 15.90 11.12
C VAL A 92 5.86 16.95 11.86
N ASP A 93 7.19 16.92 11.72
CA ASP A 93 8.08 17.90 12.34
C ASP A 93 7.84 19.32 11.79
N GLN A 94 7.64 19.45 10.47
CA GLN A 94 7.32 20.74 9.84
C GLN A 94 5.99 21.31 10.34
N VAL A 95 4.96 20.48 10.49
CA VAL A 95 3.66 20.90 11.04
C VAL A 95 3.80 21.32 12.51
N ALA A 96 4.58 20.59 13.30
CA ALA A 96 4.85 20.94 14.69
C ALA A 96 5.61 22.28 14.80
N ALA A 97 6.59 22.51 13.93
CA ALA A 97 7.30 23.78 13.84
C ALA A 97 6.37 24.94 13.45
N LEU A 98 5.47 24.72 12.48
CA LEU A 98 4.48 25.72 12.08
C LEU A 98 3.53 26.08 13.22
N ALA A 99 3.03 25.08 13.96
CA ALA A 99 2.16 25.30 15.11
C ALA A 99 2.84 26.15 16.19
N ARG A 100 4.12 25.87 16.49
CA ARG A 100 4.92 26.68 17.42
C ARG A 100 5.12 28.11 16.93
N ASN A 101 5.39 28.29 15.64
CA ASN A 101 5.53 29.63 15.06
C ASN A 101 4.22 30.42 15.13
N SER A 102 3.08 29.77 14.88
CA SER A 102 1.76 30.39 15.03
C SER A 102 1.49 30.83 16.47
N ALA A 103 1.77 29.96 17.44
CA ALA A 103 1.58 30.29 18.87
C ALA A 103 2.51 31.42 19.33
N ASN A 104 3.74 31.46 18.83
CA ASN A 104 4.67 32.55 19.09
C ASN A 104 4.17 33.87 18.49
N LEU A 105 3.65 33.82 17.27
CA LEU A 105 3.10 35.01 16.59
C LEU A 105 1.87 35.53 17.32
N GLU A 106 1.00 34.64 17.80
CA GLU A 106 -0.13 35.00 18.67
C GLU A 106 0.35 35.72 19.94
N ARG A 107 1.34 35.17 20.65
CA ARG A 107 1.90 35.82 21.84
C ARG A 107 2.46 37.21 21.53
N VAL A 108 3.26 37.35 20.47
CA VAL A 108 3.85 38.64 20.08
C VAL A 108 2.76 39.65 19.71
N VAL A 109 1.71 39.21 19.02
CA VAL A 109 0.59 40.08 18.65
C VAL A 109 -0.16 40.53 19.91
N THR A 110 -0.47 39.63 20.84
CA THR A 110 -1.15 39.98 22.10
C THR A 110 -0.31 40.94 22.93
N THR A 111 0.97 40.63 23.15
CA THR A 111 1.90 41.52 23.88
C THR A 111 2.06 42.87 23.16
N GLY A 112 2.10 42.88 21.82
CA GLY A 112 2.20 44.10 21.04
C GLY A 112 0.94 44.97 21.12
N PHE A 113 -0.24 44.37 21.14
CA PHE A 113 -1.50 45.08 21.37
C PHE A 113 -1.61 45.59 22.81
N ASP A 114 -1.24 44.78 23.80
CA ASP A 114 -1.17 45.23 25.19
C ASP A 114 -0.20 46.41 25.33
N SER A 115 0.94 46.37 24.61
CA SER A 115 1.95 47.44 24.49
C SER A 115 1.52 48.69 23.71
N LEU A 116 0.46 48.60 22.91
CA LEU A 116 -0.17 49.76 22.27
C LEU A 116 -1.29 50.35 23.13
N ILE A 117 -2.04 49.51 23.85
CA ILE A 117 -3.18 49.93 24.66
C ILE A 117 -2.74 50.75 25.87
N GLY A 118 -1.81 50.26 26.68
CA GLY A 118 -1.18 51.05 27.75
C GLY A 118 -0.49 52.33 27.25
N LEU A 119 0.17 52.34 26.09
CA LEU A 119 0.78 53.55 25.51
C LEU A 119 -0.29 54.62 25.20
N THR A 120 -1.42 54.17 24.65
CA THR A 120 -2.55 55.06 24.30
C THR A 120 -3.41 55.42 25.51
N ARG A 121 -3.40 54.63 26.57
CA ARG A 121 -4.05 54.92 27.86
C ARG A 121 -3.20 55.82 28.76
N GLY A 122 -1.91 55.96 28.45
CA GLY A 122 -0.95 56.73 29.24
C GLY A 122 -0.40 55.95 30.45
N ASP A 123 -0.64 54.63 30.52
CA ASP A 123 -0.02 53.75 31.52
C ASP A 123 1.41 53.45 31.07
N ASN A 124 2.36 53.78 31.94
CA ASN A 124 3.78 53.60 31.66
C ASN A 124 4.13 52.13 31.89
N TYR A 125 4.43 51.37 30.82
CA TYR A 125 4.93 49.99 30.90
C TYR A 125 6.24 49.82 31.71
N LEU A 126 6.87 50.93 32.06
CA LEU A 126 8.07 50.98 32.90
C LEU A 126 7.75 51.16 34.39
N LEU A 127 6.46 51.31 34.75
CA LEU A 127 5.98 51.47 36.14
C LEU A 127 5.09 50.32 36.61
N ASP A 128 4.78 49.33 35.76
CA ASP A 128 4.38 48.02 36.27
C ASP A 128 5.65 47.39 36.86
N GLU A 129 5.87 47.72 38.13
CA GLU A 129 6.84 47.08 38.99
C GLU A 129 6.70 45.56 38.80
N GLU A 130 7.70 44.93 38.18
CA GLU A 130 8.23 43.67 38.71
C GLU A 130 8.64 43.98 40.16
N ASP A 131 7.65 44.04 41.03
CA ASP A 131 7.82 44.21 42.46
C ASP A 131 8.60 42.97 42.90
N GLY A 132 9.86 43.21 43.29
CA GLY A 132 10.87 42.20 43.53
C GLY A 132 10.54 41.34 44.75
N GLU A 133 9.55 40.46 44.64
CA GLU A 133 9.20 39.51 45.68
C GLU A 133 10.12 38.29 45.57
N LEU A 134 11.25 38.37 46.27
CA LEU A 134 11.94 37.19 46.79
C LEU A 134 11.14 36.67 48.01
N VAL A 135 10.24 35.70 47.81
CA VAL A 135 9.80 34.76 48.86
C VAL A 135 9.63 33.36 48.28
#